data_AF-A0A3D2JRF8-F1
#
_entry.id   AF-A0A3D2JRF8-F1
#
_cell.length_a   1.000
_cell.length_b   1.000
_cell.length_c   1.000
_cell.angle_alpha   90.00
_cell.angle_beta   90.00
_cell.angle_gamma   90.00
#
_symmetry.space_group_name_H-M   'P 1'
#
loop_
_entity.id
_entity.type
_entity.pdbx_description
1 polymer ?
#
loop_
_entity_poly.entity_id
_entity_poly.type
_entity_poly.pdbx_seq_one_letter_code
_entity_poly.pdbx_strand_id
1 'polypeptide(L)'
;MSFFDDLEAHGLGDEVTVLIFSEFGRRVLDSGTGTDHGSRGVAFVVGNHVEGGHYAEYPSINPLDWVQGDLAFNNDFRGLYTDILEDWLEVEAKPIVNGSFEKIKPFAV
;
A
#
# COMPACT_ATOMS: atom_id res chain seq x y z
N MET A 1 16.12 -8.88 4.71
CA MET A 1 15.82 -8.03 3.53
C MET A 1 16.98 -7.07 3.41
N SER A 2 17.89 -7.25 2.44
CA SER A 2 19.27 -6.73 2.56
C SER A 2 19.35 -5.24 2.91
N PHE A 3 18.46 -4.40 2.36
CA PHE A 3 18.46 -2.96 2.65
C PHE A 3 18.04 -2.62 4.09
N PHE A 4 16.92 -3.16 4.58
CA PHE A 4 16.45 -2.83 5.94
C PHE A 4 17.36 -3.45 7.00
N ASP A 5 17.89 -4.64 6.73
CA ASP A 5 18.91 -5.27 7.59
C ASP A 5 20.18 -4.37 7.69
N ASP A 6 20.58 -3.71 6.60
CA ASP A 6 21.71 -2.77 6.60
C ASP A 6 21.40 -1.50 7.39
N LEU A 7 20.17 -0.97 7.35
CA LEU A 7 19.75 0.17 8.16
C LEU A 7 19.80 -0.14 9.66
N GLU A 8 19.29 -1.31 10.04
CA GLU A 8 19.39 -1.84 11.41
C GLU A 8 20.86 -1.92 11.86
N ALA A 9 21.74 -2.49 11.02
CA ALA A 9 23.14 -2.65 11.35
C ALA A 9 23.89 -1.31 11.57
N HIS A 10 23.37 -0.21 11.02
CA HIS A 10 23.92 1.14 11.18
C HIS A 10 23.16 2.01 12.20
N GLY A 11 22.16 1.46 12.90
CA GLY A 11 21.36 2.18 13.88
C GLY A 11 20.44 3.24 13.26
N LEU A 12 20.00 3.04 12.02
CA LEU A 12 19.14 3.96 11.26
C LEU A 12 17.71 3.42 11.04
N GLY A 13 17.38 2.25 11.58
CA GLY A 13 16.08 1.61 11.36
C GLY A 13 14.88 2.40 11.91
N ASP A 14 15.10 3.17 12.98
CA ASP A 14 14.08 4.05 13.57
C ASP A 14 13.89 5.35 12.76
N GLU A 15 14.82 5.68 11.86
CA GLU A 15 14.78 6.92 11.06
C GLU A 15 14.18 6.71 9.66
N VAL A 16 13.90 5.46 9.28
CA VAL A 16 13.51 5.09 7.92
C VAL A 16 12.32 4.13 7.91
N THR A 17 11.28 4.52 7.17
CA THR A 17 10.21 3.63 6.73
C THR A 17 10.32 3.36 5.23
N VAL A 18 10.18 2.10 4.83
CA VAL A 18 10.21 1.64 3.44
C VAL A 18 8.80 1.32 2.96
N LEU A 19 8.33 2.07 1.97
CA LEU A 19 7.14 1.74 1.20
C LEU A 19 7.54 0.99 -0.08
N ILE A 20 7.01 -0.22 -0.26
CA ILE A 20 7.09 -0.97 -1.51
C ILE A 20 5.69 -0.97 -2.10
N PHE A 21 5.53 -0.42 -3.29
CA PHE A 21 4.23 -0.24 -3.93
C PHE A 21 4.33 -0.53 -5.43
N SER A 22 3.24 -1.01 -6.01
CA SER A 22 3.08 -1.12 -7.46
C SER A 22 1.91 -0.26 -7.92
N GLU A 23 2.16 0.60 -8.91
CA GLU A 23 1.13 1.50 -9.47
C GLU A 23 0.03 0.75 -10.23
N PHE A 24 0.29 -0.49 -10.65
CA PHE A 24 -0.66 -1.34 -11.34
C PHE A 24 -0.68 -2.76 -10.76
N GLY A 25 -1.87 -3.32 -10.75
CA GLY A 25 -2.13 -4.74 -10.59
C GLY A 25 -2.10 -5.50 -11.90
N ARG A 26 -2.54 -6.75 -11.82
CA ARG A 26 -2.75 -7.62 -12.98
C ARG A 26 -4.20 -8.06 -13.04
N ARG A 27 -4.78 -8.09 -14.23
CA ARG A 27 -6.12 -8.68 -14.43
C ARG A 27 -6.08 -10.19 -14.21
N VAL A 28 -7.21 -10.73 -13.76
CA VAL A 28 -7.38 -12.18 -13.57
C VAL A 28 -7.48 -12.91 -14.90
N LEU A 29 -8.11 -12.28 -15.90
CA LEU A 29 -8.32 -12.87 -17.22
C LEU A 29 -7.04 -12.81 -18.07
N ASP A 30 -6.81 -13.88 -18.81
CA ASP A 30 -5.75 -13.99 -19.82
C ASP A 30 -6.05 -13.08 -21.02
N SER A 31 -5.01 -12.42 -21.54
CA SER A 31 -5.06 -11.61 -22.76
C SER A 31 -4.44 -12.31 -23.98
N GLY A 32 -4.09 -13.60 -23.85
CA GLY A 32 -3.51 -14.44 -24.90
C GLY A 32 -1.98 -14.42 -24.95
N THR A 33 -1.35 -13.46 -24.27
CA THR A 33 0.11 -13.36 -24.07
C THR A 33 0.50 -13.22 -22.60
N GLY A 34 -0.45 -13.39 -21.68
CA GLY A 34 -0.29 -13.15 -20.26
C GLY A 34 -1.52 -12.48 -19.67
N THR A 35 -1.33 -11.43 -18.87
CA THR A 35 -2.44 -10.66 -18.31
C THR A 35 -2.35 -9.20 -18.72
N ASP A 36 -3.41 -8.43 -18.55
CA ASP A 36 -3.35 -6.97 -18.72
C ASP A 36 -3.05 -6.28 -17.38
N HIS A 37 -2.78 -4.97 -17.44
CA HIS A 37 -2.76 -4.11 -16.26
C HIS A 37 -4.16 -4.07 -15.63
N GLY A 38 -4.20 -4.22 -14.31
CA GLY A 38 -5.40 -4.03 -13.51
C GLY A 38 -5.19 -2.92 -12.48
N SER A 39 -6.27 -2.42 -11.90
CA SER A 39 -6.25 -1.35 -10.89
C SER A 39 -5.87 -1.82 -9.48
N ARG A 40 -5.88 -3.14 -9.21
CA ARG A 40 -5.64 -3.69 -7.87
C ARG A 40 -4.23 -4.24 -7.68
N GLY A 41 -3.41 -3.53 -6.92
CA GLY A 41 -2.04 -3.92 -6.57
C GLY A 41 -1.88 -4.46 -5.14
N VAL A 42 -0.62 -4.49 -4.70
CA VAL A 42 -0.20 -4.77 -3.32
C VAL A 42 0.79 -3.69 -2.88
N ALA A 43 0.75 -3.36 -1.60
CA ALA A 43 1.75 -2.52 -0.95
C ALA A 43 2.29 -3.21 0.30
N PHE A 44 3.56 -2.97 0.61
CA PHE A 44 4.20 -3.35 1.87
C PHE A 44 4.79 -2.11 2.51
N VAL A 45 4.65 -2.01 3.82
CA VAL A 45 5.29 -0.98 4.64
C VAL A 45 6.20 -1.71 5.62
N VAL A 46 7.46 -1.32 5.70
CA VAL A 46 8.47 -1.96 6.54
C VAL A 46 9.21 -0.86 7.32
N GLY A 47 9.30 -1.01 8.63
CA GLY A 47 9.92 -0.03 9.52
C GLY A 47 9.78 -0.46 10.98
N ASN A 48 10.63 0.05 11.87
CA ASN A 48 10.54 -0.27 13.31
C ASN A 48 9.28 0.31 13.97
N HIS A 49 8.76 1.41 13.41
CA HIS A 49 7.51 2.03 13.84
C HIS A 49 6.27 1.43 13.18
N VAL A 50 6.42 0.43 12.31
CA VAL A 50 5.29 -0.22 11.64
C VAL A 50 4.76 -1.34 12.53
N GLU A 51 3.49 -1.27 12.90
CA GLU A 51 2.77 -2.39 13.47
C GLU A 51 2.55 -3.45 12.38
N GLY A 52 3.26 -4.57 12.47
CA GLY A 52 3.17 -5.64 11.48
C GLY A 52 1.77 -6.25 11.41
N GLY A 53 1.28 -6.54 10.20
CA GLY A 53 -0.04 -7.14 10.03
C GLY A 53 -0.52 -7.15 8.58
N HIS A 54 -1.70 -7.75 8.37
CA HIS A 54 -2.41 -7.68 7.09
C HIS A 54 -3.57 -6.68 7.22
N TYR A 55 -3.46 -5.56 6.52
CA TYR A 55 -4.37 -4.42 6.61
C TYR A 55 -5.40 -4.36 5.48
N ALA A 56 -5.63 -5.49 4.80
CA ALA A 56 -6.58 -5.58 3.70
C ALA A 56 -7.44 -6.83 3.88
N GLU A 57 -8.45 -6.95 3.04
CA GLU A 57 -9.19 -8.19 2.84
C GLU A 57 -8.75 -8.87 1.53
N TYR A 58 -8.95 -10.19 1.47
CA TYR A 58 -8.81 -10.88 0.18
C TYR A 58 -9.99 -10.48 -0.71
N PRO A 59 -9.78 -10.12 -1.99
CA PRO A 59 -10.84 -9.59 -2.82
C PRO A 59 -11.79 -10.72 -3.23
N SER A 60 -13.03 -10.36 -3.56
CA SER A 60 -13.93 -11.31 -4.20
C SER A 60 -13.41 -11.71 -5.58
N ILE A 61 -13.36 -13.02 -5.85
CA ILE A 61 -13.03 -13.57 -7.18
C ILE A 61 -14.28 -13.72 -8.06
N ASN A 62 -15.47 -13.37 -7.56
CA ASN A 62 -16.70 -13.41 -8.33
C ASN A 62 -16.71 -12.28 -9.37
N PRO A 63 -16.84 -12.58 -10.68
CA PRO A 63 -16.85 -11.56 -11.73
C PRO A 63 -17.92 -10.48 -11.59
N LEU A 64 -19.00 -10.75 -10.87
CA LEU A 64 -20.05 -9.77 -10.60
C LEU A 64 -19.59 -8.62 -9.69
N ASP A 65 -18.55 -8.84 -8.90
CA ASP A 65 -18.00 -7.84 -7.97
C ASP A 65 -16.84 -7.03 -8.61
N TRP A 66 -16.52 -7.30 -9.88
CA TRP A 66 -15.40 -6.66 -10.56
C TRP A 66 -15.74 -5.25 -11.02
N VAL A 67 -14.76 -4.35 -10.94
CA VAL A 67 -14.90 -2.96 -11.37
C VAL A 67 -14.15 -2.80 -12.69
N GLN A 68 -14.88 -2.53 -13.77
CA GLN A 68 -14.30 -2.36 -15.11
C GLN A 68 -13.44 -3.56 -15.58
N GLY A 69 -13.77 -4.77 -15.12
CA GLY A 69 -13.03 -6.00 -15.44
C GLY A 69 -11.85 -6.30 -14.51
N ASP A 70 -11.61 -5.48 -13.50
CA ASP A 70 -10.58 -5.68 -12.48
C ASP A 70 -11.19 -6.18 -11.17
N LEU A 71 -10.39 -6.88 -10.36
CA LEU A 71 -10.74 -7.14 -8.97
C LEU A 71 -10.96 -5.81 -8.25
N ALA A 72 -12.06 -5.67 -7.51
CA ALA A 72 -12.31 -4.50 -6.69
C ALA A 72 -11.19 -4.32 -5.65
N PHE A 73 -10.63 -3.11 -5.58
CA PHE A 73 -9.77 -2.72 -4.46
C PHE A 73 -10.64 -2.49 -3.22
N ASN A 74 -10.06 -2.75 -2.06
CA ASN A 74 -10.71 -2.53 -0.75
C ASN A 74 -10.03 -1.42 0.06
N ASN A 75 -8.83 -1.00 -0.35
CA ASN A 75 -8.12 0.13 0.22
C ASN A 75 -7.79 1.12 -0.88
N ASP A 76 -8.01 2.41 -0.61
CA ASP A 76 -7.52 3.50 -1.44
C ASP A 76 -6.07 3.80 -1.05
N PHE A 77 -5.13 3.75 -2.00
CA PHE A 77 -3.71 4.01 -1.72
C PHE A 77 -3.47 5.40 -1.11
N ARG A 78 -4.36 6.36 -1.35
CA ARG A 78 -4.28 7.70 -0.77
C ARG A 78 -4.46 7.69 0.74
N GLY A 79 -5.18 6.71 1.28
CA GLY A 79 -5.26 6.47 2.72
C GLY A 79 -3.90 6.13 3.32
N LEU A 80 -3.17 5.22 2.69
CA LEU A 80 -1.79 4.89 3.09
C LEU A 80 -0.84 6.08 2.94
N TYR A 81 -1.01 6.89 1.89
CA TYR A 81 -0.20 8.11 1.73
C TYR A 81 -0.53 9.13 2.82
N THR A 82 -1.80 9.22 3.24
CA THR A 82 -2.19 10.03 4.40
C THR A 82 -1.52 9.54 5.69
N ASP A 83 -1.48 8.23 5.94
CA ASP A 83 -0.72 7.67 7.08
C ASP A 83 0.76 8.09 7.05
N ILE A 84 1.44 7.91 5.92
CA ILE A 84 2.86 8.26 5.78
C ILE A 84 3.09 9.77 5.95
N LEU A 85 2.23 10.60 5.37
CA LEU A 85 2.39 12.05 5.44
C LEU A 85 2.16 12.57 6.86
N GLU A 86 1.08 12.15 7.52
CA GLU A 86 0.67 12.72 8.80
C GLU A 86 1.34 12.03 10.00
N ASP A 87 1.42 10.70 10.00
CA ASP A 87 1.86 9.94 11.18
C ASP A 87 3.37 9.65 11.15
N TRP A 88 4.01 9.66 9.98
CA TRP A 88 5.45 9.47 9.84
C TRP A 88 6.21 10.77 9.54
N LEU A 89 5.74 11.56 8.58
CA LEU A 89 6.44 12.80 8.17
C LEU A 89 5.94 14.07 8.90
N GLU A 90 4.86 13.98 9.66
CA GLU A 90 4.23 15.11 10.37
C GLU A 90 3.82 16.29 9.45
N VAL A 91 3.34 15.98 8.24
CA VAL A 91 2.90 16.95 7.21
C VAL A 91 1.40 16.81 6.92
N GLU A 92 0.71 17.93 6.70
CA GLU A 92 -0.71 17.93 6.31
C GLU A 92 -0.92 17.21 4.97
N ALA A 93 -1.64 16.07 4.99
CA ALA A 93 -1.84 15.25 3.80
C ALA A 93 -2.86 15.82 2.81
N LYS A 94 -3.92 16.45 3.31
CA LYS A 94 -5.09 16.89 2.52
C LYS A 94 -4.76 17.64 1.22
N PRO A 95 -3.86 18.65 1.21
CA PRO A 95 -3.48 19.35 -0.02
C PRO A 95 -2.63 18.50 -0.99
N ILE A 96 -1.98 17.44 -0.52
CA ILE A 96 -1.10 16.56 -1.31
C ILE A 96 -1.92 15.42 -1.95
N VAL A 97 -2.78 14.77 -1.17
CA VAL A 97 -3.63 13.67 -1.65
C VAL A 97 -4.92 14.13 -2.33
N ASN A 98 -5.16 15.46 -2.37
CA ASN A 98 -6.33 16.11 -2.96
C ASN A 98 -7.68 15.67 -2.35
N GLY A 99 -7.72 15.50 -1.02
CA GLY A 99 -8.95 15.09 -0.35
C GLY A 99 -8.72 14.54 1.05
N SER A 100 -9.76 13.90 1.57
CA SER A 100 -9.70 13.16 2.83
C SER A 100 -9.99 11.70 2.53
N PHE A 101 -9.10 10.81 2.96
CA PHE A 101 -9.16 9.38 2.70
C PHE A 101 -9.08 8.63 4.03
N GLU A 102 -9.71 7.46 4.09
CA GLU A 102 -9.66 6.61 5.27
C GLU A 102 -8.23 6.08 5.47
N LYS A 103 -7.71 6.29 6.68
CA LYS A 103 -6.37 5.86 7.09
C LYS A 103 -6.32 4.36 7.34
N ILE A 104 -5.23 3.72 6.93
CA ILE A 104 -4.94 2.30 7.17
C ILE A 104 -4.36 2.09 8.57
N LYS A 105 -3.64 3.11 9.09
CA LYS A 105 -3.01 3.15 10.42
C LYS A 105 -1.98 2.04 10.65
N PRO A 106 -0.94 1.93 9.82
CA PRO A 106 0.11 0.92 9.98
C PRO A 106 1.16 1.30 11.03
N PHE A 107 1.17 2.53 11.54
CA PHE A 107 2.19 3.00 12.49
C PHE A 107 1.72 2.80 13.93
N ALA A 108 2.61 2.28 14.77
CA ALA A 108 2.35 2.14 16.20
C ALA A 108 2.21 3.53 16.87
N VAL A 109 1.27 3.65 17.81
CA VAL A 109 1.04 4.86 18.63
C VAL A 109 2.06 4.94 19.76
#